data_AF-A0A401GHH1-F1
#
_entry.id   AF-A0A401GHH1-F1
#
_cell.length_a   1.000
_cell.length_b   1.000
_cell.length_c   1.000
_cell.angle_alpha   90.00
_cell.angle_beta   90.00
_cell.angle_gamma   90.00
#
_symmetry.space_group_name_H-M   'P 1'
#
loop_
_entity.id
_entity.type
_entity.pdbx_description
1 polymer ?
#
loop_
_entity_poly.entity_id
_entity_poly.type
_entity_poly.pdbx_seq_one_letter_code
_entity_poly.pdbx_strand_id
1 'polypeptide(L)'
;MAFYNVSVAARLAAQASPSVSVEKGTYRMCMPSRRTPSKLRRRPRDTPATTIEKQMALLVVFLVCATITCFGTAYYLFTTRWDTWALRSSLVDGSDAVLLPQVDVISSDTSSLLVSLPGIVKSVLGSVSEEDERPVDGERYLGYLPHSGFHNQRIAFENALVLSRLLNRTLLVPPVRLSSKPLTYQPFNVLHEVLVNDTKIGHERCGQPQLDDEWAQRCAAYAEYTHVPWDWLIDLTPIKQEQRLLQHWNFTDAWLSDNLKIAANDTFALRDTNRTDYSFQDFTTFKSTLGRKYQHALHLSTLAHRPERLLQLGTLFGSSRLHLRDRGNVRVRSDVRKTMAFANPHLMAVADAIRDKLGGTYLGAHVRLGDGFFLDRGEASVRLVWWKLLYALAFTTEEISSLERWLVLNHTKSEHEDLNNLAPPYIPPDTPSLRVPHPSLPALPIPPQSSKLVCSTTMHTSAVSNPSRLDLLNTPLFLATDAATPRNSTLLERFTRTFPCTFFLEDFPVQTSVLDSLHGTRDGVALRQFVLPFLEAMVASRAWDVVGTEGSTFSSFVKDVLWRTYHGWEIVQRG
;
A
#
# COMPACT_ATOMS: atom_id res chain seq x y z
N MET A 1 -23.13 -3.68 -40.58
CA MET A 1 -22.52 -2.42 -41.07
C MET A 1 -22.44 -1.43 -39.91
N ALA A 2 -21.41 -0.57 -39.93
CA ALA A 2 -21.01 0.44 -38.93
C ALA A 2 -19.96 -0.02 -37.89
N PHE A 3 -18.70 -0.03 -38.36
CA PHE A 3 -17.47 -0.01 -37.59
C PHE A 3 -17.17 1.40 -37.07
N TYR A 4 -16.38 1.46 -35.97
CA TYR A 4 -15.73 2.63 -35.36
C TYR A 4 -16.66 3.59 -34.57
N ASN A 5 -16.35 4.05 -33.35
CA ASN A 5 -15.09 4.71 -32.99
C ASN A 5 -14.86 4.81 -31.45
N VAL A 6 -13.69 4.30 -31.04
CA VAL A 6 -12.72 4.97 -30.14
C VAL A 6 -13.12 5.13 -28.66
N SER A 7 -12.70 4.15 -27.82
CA SER A 7 -12.06 4.32 -26.48
C SER A 7 -12.47 3.38 -25.35
N VAL A 8 -12.20 2.09 -25.45
CA VAL A 8 -10.88 1.60 -25.00
C VAL A 8 -10.25 2.58 -23.99
N ALA A 9 -10.70 2.58 -22.74
CA ALA A 9 -10.20 1.68 -21.69
C ALA A 9 -8.67 1.44 -21.61
N ALA A 10 -7.89 1.77 -22.65
CA ALA A 10 -6.63 2.47 -22.46
C ALA A 10 -6.78 3.70 -21.54
N ARG A 11 -8.03 4.18 -21.38
CA ARG A 11 -8.46 5.40 -20.68
C ARG A 11 -8.79 5.29 -19.19
N LEU A 12 -8.83 4.11 -18.55
CA LEU A 12 -9.22 4.04 -17.12
C LEU A 12 -8.13 3.61 -16.14
N ALA A 13 -7.19 2.76 -16.51
CA ALA A 13 -6.18 2.33 -15.56
C ALA A 13 -5.03 1.61 -16.28
N ALA A 14 -4.02 2.34 -16.71
CA ALA A 14 -2.67 1.76 -16.80
C ALA A 14 -2.11 1.42 -15.38
N GLN A 15 -2.98 1.00 -14.45
CA GLN A 15 -2.79 0.68 -13.03
C GLN A 15 -2.63 1.90 -12.12
N ALA A 16 -3.71 2.65 -11.88
CA ALA A 16 -3.68 3.73 -10.91
C ALA A 16 -3.39 3.18 -9.50
N SER A 17 -2.24 3.53 -8.93
CA SER A 17 -1.99 3.47 -7.48
C SER A 17 -1.14 4.69 -7.10
N PRO A 18 -1.76 5.81 -6.67
CA PRO A 18 -1.12 6.65 -5.67
C PRO A 18 -0.99 5.79 -4.39
N SER A 19 0.23 5.71 -3.88
CA SER A 19 0.51 5.17 -2.55
C SER A 19 0.01 6.16 -1.51
N VAL A 20 -0.44 5.65 -0.35
CA VAL A 20 -0.72 6.41 0.89
C VAL A 20 0.13 7.66 0.94
N SER A 21 -0.45 8.84 0.78
CA SER A 21 0.24 10.11 0.98
C SER A 21 -0.80 11.11 1.44
N VAL A 22 -0.90 11.22 2.76
CA VAL A 22 -1.48 12.39 3.40
C VAL A 22 -0.56 13.56 3.08
N GLU A 23 -0.85 14.33 2.03
CA GLU A 23 -0.84 15.79 2.13
C GLU A 23 -1.47 16.53 0.94
N LYS A 24 -2.18 17.59 1.32
CA LYS A 24 -2.83 18.61 0.51
C LYS A 24 -1.79 19.40 -0.30
N GLY A 25 -2.11 19.76 -1.55
CA GLY A 25 -1.31 20.75 -2.27
C GLY A 25 -1.51 20.73 -3.77
N THR A 26 -2.64 21.26 -4.24
CA THR A 26 -2.88 21.57 -5.65
C THR A 26 -1.96 22.69 -6.14
N TYR A 27 -1.01 22.39 -7.03
CA TYR A 27 -0.44 23.37 -7.95
C TYR A 27 -0.62 22.88 -9.39
N ARG A 28 -1.73 23.30 -10.02
CA ARG A 28 -1.88 23.23 -11.47
C ARG A 28 -1.10 24.39 -12.08
N MET A 29 0.09 24.11 -12.61
CA MET A 29 0.67 24.98 -13.65
C MET A 29 -0.01 24.65 -14.98
N CYS A 30 -0.99 25.49 -15.37
CA CYS A 30 -1.53 25.48 -16.72
C CYS A 30 -0.50 26.06 -17.69
N MET A 31 0.09 25.21 -18.53
CA MET A 31 0.85 25.64 -19.70
C MET A 31 -0.15 26.00 -20.83
N PRO A 32 -0.03 27.16 -21.51
CA PRO A 32 -1.01 27.57 -22.52
C PRO A 32 -0.92 26.72 -23.80
N SER A 33 -2.08 26.34 -24.32
CA SER A 33 -2.26 25.68 -25.60
C SER A 33 -1.80 26.56 -26.77
N ARG A 34 -0.85 26.07 -27.58
CA ARG A 34 -0.52 26.59 -28.91
C ARG A 34 -1.72 26.38 -29.85
N ARG A 35 -2.40 27.45 -30.23
CA ARG A 35 -3.31 27.49 -31.39
C ARG A 35 -2.61 28.08 -32.60
N THR A 36 -2.72 27.40 -33.73
CA THR A 36 -2.35 27.88 -35.08
C THR A 36 -3.32 28.98 -35.55
N PRO A 37 -2.88 29.90 -36.42
CA PRO A 37 -3.63 31.13 -36.71
C PRO A 37 -4.63 30.93 -37.85
N SER A 38 -5.91 31.19 -37.59
CA SER A 38 -6.91 31.46 -38.63
C SER A 38 -7.09 32.98 -38.77
N LYS A 39 -6.84 33.46 -39.99
CA LYS A 39 -7.04 34.84 -40.43
C LYS A 39 -8.47 35.31 -40.13
N LEU A 40 -8.65 36.44 -39.46
CA LEU A 40 -9.84 37.28 -39.60
C LEU A 40 -9.57 38.76 -39.21
N ARG A 41 -9.85 39.58 -40.22
CA ARG A 41 -9.93 41.03 -40.39
C ARG A 41 -10.28 41.85 -39.13
N ARG A 42 -9.41 42.83 -38.80
CA ARG A 42 -9.58 43.83 -37.72
C ARG A 42 -10.27 45.10 -38.27
N ARG A 43 -11.26 45.63 -37.56
CA ARG A 43 -11.68 47.04 -37.57
C ARG A 43 -11.46 47.58 -36.14
N PRO A 44 -10.88 48.78 -35.95
CA PRO A 44 -10.64 49.31 -34.61
C PRO A 44 -11.88 50.06 -34.11
N ARG A 45 -12.17 49.93 -32.81
CA ARG A 45 -13.07 50.82 -32.08
C ARG A 45 -12.33 51.22 -30.80
N ASP A 46 -11.92 52.48 -30.76
CA ASP A 46 -11.19 53.07 -29.64
C ASP A 46 -12.03 53.03 -28.36
N THR A 47 -11.43 52.53 -27.28
CA THR A 47 -11.96 52.65 -25.91
C THR A 47 -10.89 53.37 -25.08
N PRO A 48 -11.26 54.40 -24.28
CA PRO A 48 -10.30 55.27 -23.63
C PRO A 48 -9.57 54.56 -22.48
N ALA A 49 -8.24 54.69 -22.49
CA ALA A 49 -7.28 54.05 -21.58
C ALA A 49 -7.55 54.28 -20.07
N THR A 50 -8.29 55.32 -19.71
CA THR A 50 -8.60 55.70 -18.32
C THR A 50 -9.52 54.72 -17.60
N THR A 51 -10.26 53.87 -18.32
CA THR A 51 -11.18 52.89 -17.72
C THR A 51 -10.45 51.62 -17.28
N ILE A 52 -9.38 51.25 -18.01
CA ILE A 52 -8.59 50.04 -17.75
C ILE A 52 -7.74 50.22 -16.49
N GLU A 53 -7.16 51.41 -16.28
CA GLU A 53 -6.35 51.69 -15.08
C GLU A 53 -7.19 51.61 -13.80
N LYS A 54 -8.43 52.13 -13.82
CA LYS A 54 -9.36 52.02 -12.67
C LYS A 54 -9.76 50.57 -12.38
N GLN A 55 -9.99 49.77 -13.43
CA GLN A 55 -10.31 48.35 -13.27
C GLN A 55 -9.12 47.55 -12.74
N MET A 56 -7.89 47.86 -13.17
CA MET A 56 -6.67 47.23 -12.65
C MET A 56 -6.40 47.61 -11.20
N ALA A 57 -6.61 48.87 -10.81
CA ALA A 57 -6.47 49.30 -9.42
C ALA A 57 -7.47 48.58 -8.50
N LEU A 58 -8.74 48.46 -8.93
CA LEU A 58 -9.77 47.71 -8.18
C LEU A 58 -9.41 46.22 -8.07
N LEU A 59 -8.89 45.61 -9.12
CA LEU A 59 -8.45 44.20 -9.11
C LEU A 59 -7.31 43.97 -8.11
N VAL A 60 -6.32 44.88 -8.07
CA VAL A 60 -5.18 44.79 -7.14
C VAL A 60 -5.67 44.92 -5.70
N VAL A 61 -6.55 45.88 -5.40
CA VAL A 61 -7.14 46.03 -4.06
C VAL A 61 -7.90 44.76 -3.66
N PHE A 62 -8.70 44.19 -4.57
CA PHE A 62 -9.43 42.97 -4.31
C PHE A 62 -8.51 41.77 -4.01
N LEU A 63 -7.41 41.63 -4.76
CA LEU A 63 -6.41 40.57 -4.54
C LEU A 63 -5.65 40.74 -3.20
N VAL A 64 -5.35 41.98 -2.81
CA VAL A 64 -4.73 42.28 -1.50
C VAL A 64 -5.70 41.95 -0.36
N CYS A 65 -6.97 42.34 -0.46
CA CYS A 65 -7.97 41.98 0.54
C CYS A 65 -8.18 40.46 0.63
N ALA A 66 -8.22 39.76 -0.51
CA ALA A 66 -8.35 38.31 -0.55
C ALA A 66 -7.15 37.61 0.09
N THR A 67 -5.92 38.07 -0.17
CA THR A 67 -4.71 37.51 0.44
C THR A 67 -4.68 37.74 1.95
N ILE A 68 -4.97 38.96 2.42
CA ILE A 68 -5.05 39.25 3.86
C ILE A 68 -6.12 38.39 4.54
N THR A 69 -7.29 38.21 3.92
CA THR A 69 -8.37 37.38 4.47
C THR A 69 -7.96 35.91 4.52
N CYS A 70 -7.36 35.37 3.46
CA CYS A 70 -6.88 34.00 3.44
C CYS A 70 -5.79 33.74 4.49
N PHE A 71 -4.80 34.62 4.60
CA PHE A 71 -3.74 34.49 5.62
C PHE A 71 -4.27 34.70 7.04
N GLY A 72 -5.18 35.65 7.25
CA GLY A 72 -5.83 35.87 8.55
C GLY A 72 -6.67 34.69 8.99
N THR A 73 -7.43 34.08 8.06
CA THR A 73 -8.23 32.88 8.36
C THR A 73 -7.34 31.68 8.65
N ALA A 74 -6.27 31.50 7.87
CA ALA A 74 -5.29 30.43 8.10
C ALA A 74 -4.57 30.60 9.45
N TYR A 75 -4.17 31.82 9.79
CA TYR A 75 -3.56 32.15 11.09
C TYR A 75 -4.53 31.90 12.24
N TYR A 76 -5.78 32.37 12.13
CA TYR A 76 -6.83 32.13 13.13
C TYR A 76 -7.11 30.64 13.33
N LEU A 77 -7.23 29.86 12.25
CA LEU A 77 -7.41 28.41 12.33
C LEU A 77 -6.18 27.71 12.92
N PHE A 78 -4.98 28.21 12.65
CA PHE A 78 -3.75 27.65 13.22
C PHE A 78 -3.63 27.92 14.72
N THR A 79 -3.95 29.14 15.18
CA THR A 79 -3.84 29.51 16.59
C THR A 79 -4.96 28.91 17.44
N THR A 80 -6.20 28.88 16.95
CA THR A 80 -7.36 28.34 17.70
C THR A 80 -7.45 26.80 17.69
N ARG A 81 -6.69 26.11 16.83
CA ARG A 81 -6.63 24.64 16.81
C ARG A 81 -6.02 24.06 18.08
N TRP A 82 -5.14 24.81 18.76
CA TRP A 82 -4.46 24.35 19.97
C TRP A 82 -5.31 24.44 21.23
N ASP A 83 -6.30 25.34 21.28
CA ASP A 83 -7.23 25.45 22.42
C ASP A 83 -8.14 24.22 22.58
N THR A 84 -8.43 23.52 21.47
CA THR A 84 -9.23 22.28 21.52
C THR A 84 -8.47 21.08 22.11
N TRP A 85 -7.13 21.11 22.13
CA TRP A 85 -6.32 20.06 22.72
C TRP A 85 -6.18 20.21 24.25
N ALA A 86 -6.17 21.45 24.74
CA ALA A 86 -6.17 21.77 26.18
C ALA A 86 -7.48 21.38 26.88
N LEU A 87 -8.62 21.47 26.18
CA LEU A 87 -9.91 21.03 26.72
C LEU A 87 -10.06 19.49 26.74
N ARG A 88 -9.32 18.78 25.88
CA ARG A 88 -9.37 17.30 25.79
C ARG A 88 -8.48 16.61 26.84
N SER A 89 -7.41 17.28 27.27
CA SER A 89 -6.50 16.82 28.31
C SER A 89 -7.05 17.04 29.73
N SER A 90 -8.02 17.95 29.91
CA SER A 90 -8.67 18.19 31.21
C SER A 90 -9.90 17.31 31.50
N LEU A 91 -10.29 16.40 30.60
CA LEU A 91 -11.48 15.54 30.74
C LEU A 91 -11.17 14.05 30.94
N VAL A 92 -9.90 13.68 31.13
CA VAL A 92 -9.48 12.29 31.38
C VAL A 92 -8.88 12.08 32.78
N ASP A 93 -8.72 13.13 33.59
CA ASP A 93 -8.24 12.98 34.97
C ASP A 93 -9.42 12.90 35.95
N GLY A 94 -9.88 11.68 36.18
CA GLY A 94 -10.98 11.35 37.06
C GLY A 94 -10.94 9.89 37.49
N SER A 95 -10.09 9.62 38.50
CA SER A 95 -10.15 8.47 39.43
C SER A 95 -10.12 7.06 38.85
N ASP A 96 -8.96 6.40 38.92
CA ASP A 96 -8.78 5.28 39.85
C ASP A 96 -7.29 4.89 39.95
N ALA A 97 -6.76 4.99 41.17
CA ALA A 97 -5.40 4.63 41.50
C ALA A 97 -5.25 3.10 41.58
N VAL A 98 -4.50 2.51 40.65
CA VAL A 98 -3.98 1.14 40.77
C VAL A 98 -2.45 1.20 40.73
N LEU A 99 -1.86 0.65 41.77
CA LEU A 99 -0.43 0.60 42.08
C LEU A 99 0.41 0.10 40.90
N LEU A 100 1.33 0.94 40.43
CA LEU A 100 2.42 0.56 39.51
C LEU A 100 3.44 -0.31 40.24
N PRO A 101 3.93 -1.43 39.66
CA PRO A 101 5.19 -2.02 40.06
C PRO A 101 6.35 -1.25 39.42
N GLN A 102 7.43 -1.11 40.18
CA GLN A 102 8.69 -0.46 39.82
C GLN A 102 9.30 -1.03 38.53
N VAL A 103 9.89 -0.12 37.75
CA VAL A 103 10.77 -0.40 36.62
C VAL A 103 12.12 -0.85 37.17
N ASP A 104 12.45 -2.13 37.05
CA ASP A 104 13.81 -2.63 37.28
C ASP A 104 14.65 -2.48 36.02
N VAL A 105 15.70 -1.66 36.12
CA VAL A 105 16.77 -1.52 35.13
C VAL A 105 17.73 -2.70 35.30
N ILE A 106 17.75 -3.64 34.36
CA ILE A 106 18.72 -4.75 34.37
C ILE A 106 19.96 -4.36 33.55
N SER A 107 21.01 -4.02 34.30
CA SER A 107 22.42 -4.07 33.88
C SER A 107 22.86 -5.52 33.68
N SER A 108 23.82 -5.73 32.77
CA SER A 108 24.43 -7.03 32.49
C SER A 108 25.03 -7.67 33.75
N ASP A 109 24.56 -8.86 34.13
CA ASP A 109 25.40 -10.07 34.15
C ASP A 109 24.62 -11.32 34.63
N THR A 110 24.82 -12.39 33.86
CA THR A 110 24.71 -13.83 34.15
C THR A 110 23.56 -14.40 35.00
N SER A 111 22.76 -15.22 34.33
CA SER A 111 22.31 -16.57 34.74
C SER A 111 21.75 -16.76 36.15
N SER A 112 20.42 -16.74 36.28
CA SER A 112 19.60 -17.90 36.68
C SER A 112 18.16 -17.49 37.00
N LEU A 113 17.22 -18.40 36.72
CA LEU A 113 15.79 -18.39 37.07
C LEU A 113 14.83 -17.58 36.19
N LEU A 114 14.56 -18.12 34.99
CA LEU A 114 13.23 -17.99 34.36
C LEU A 114 12.78 -19.37 33.87
N VAL A 115 11.86 -19.97 34.62
CA VAL A 115 11.11 -21.17 34.24
C VAL A 115 9.88 -20.72 33.45
N SER A 116 9.62 -21.44 32.34
CA SER A 116 8.38 -21.49 31.54
C SER A 116 7.98 -20.28 30.67
N LEU A 117 8.65 -20.15 29.51
CA LEU A 117 8.07 -20.00 28.16
C LEU A 117 9.24 -19.91 27.14
N PRO A 118 9.75 -21.03 26.60
CA PRO A 118 10.92 -21.02 25.74
C PRO A 118 10.55 -20.53 24.33
N GLY A 119 11.10 -19.38 23.91
CA GLY A 119 11.10 -18.95 22.51
C GLY A 119 11.23 -17.45 22.23
N ILE A 120 11.01 -16.58 23.23
CA ILE A 120 10.65 -15.18 22.96
C ILE A 120 11.82 -14.24 22.59
N VAL A 121 13.09 -14.61 22.83
CA VAL A 121 14.21 -13.66 22.61
C VAL A 121 15.23 -14.13 21.56
N LYS A 122 15.13 -15.36 21.04
CA LYS A 122 16.12 -15.89 20.07
C LYS A 122 15.73 -15.79 18.59
N SER A 123 14.50 -15.36 18.25
CA SER A 123 14.00 -15.42 16.87
C SER A 123 14.22 -14.15 16.03
N VAL A 124 14.84 -13.09 16.56
CA VAL A 124 15.10 -11.85 15.80
C VAL A 124 16.47 -11.88 15.10
N LEU A 125 17.34 -12.83 15.46
CA LEU A 125 18.57 -13.11 14.74
C LEU A 125 18.34 -14.28 13.77
N GLY A 126 17.93 -13.94 12.54
CA GLY A 126 18.53 -14.67 11.43
C GLY A 126 20.03 -14.40 11.51
N SER A 127 20.81 -15.38 11.93
CA SER A 127 22.27 -15.32 11.86
C SER A 127 22.66 -15.20 10.39
N VAL A 128 22.76 -13.97 9.89
CA VAL A 128 23.50 -13.69 8.66
C VAL A 128 24.93 -14.08 8.98
N SER A 129 25.39 -15.20 8.42
CA SER A 129 26.79 -15.58 8.50
C SER A 129 27.61 -14.42 7.93
N GLU A 130 28.55 -13.87 8.71
CA GLU A 130 29.48 -12.80 8.30
C GLU A 130 30.27 -13.11 7.02
N GLU A 131 30.27 -14.38 6.56
CA GLU A 131 30.85 -14.81 5.29
C GLU A 131 30.06 -14.33 4.05
N ASP A 132 28.76 -14.05 4.17
CA ASP A 132 27.91 -13.71 3.02
C ASP A 132 27.96 -12.22 2.63
N GLU A 133 28.56 -11.36 3.48
CA GLU A 133 28.69 -9.92 3.24
C GLU A 133 30.02 -9.48 2.63
N ARG A 134 31.03 -10.37 2.53
CA ARG A 134 32.35 -9.99 2.01
C ARG A 134 32.35 -9.93 0.49
N PRO A 135 32.78 -8.82 -0.14
CA PRO A 135 32.85 -8.70 -1.60
C PRO A 135 33.72 -9.81 -2.20
N VAL A 136 33.24 -10.44 -3.27
CA VAL A 136 34.02 -11.40 -4.05
C VAL A 136 34.78 -10.65 -5.14
N ASP A 137 36.02 -11.05 -5.41
CA ASP A 137 36.82 -10.42 -6.47
C ASP A 137 36.18 -10.66 -7.85
N GLY A 138 36.17 -9.64 -8.70
CA GLY A 138 35.49 -9.67 -10.00
C GLY A 138 33.94 -9.66 -9.95
N GLU A 139 33.33 -9.54 -8.77
CA GLU A 139 31.87 -9.50 -8.60
C GLU A 139 31.25 -8.24 -9.25
N ARG A 140 30.09 -8.44 -9.87
CA ARG A 140 29.29 -7.41 -10.54
C ARG A 140 27.95 -7.24 -9.84
N TYR A 141 27.51 -6.01 -9.73
CA TYR A 141 26.39 -5.60 -8.88
C TYR A 141 25.28 -4.94 -9.68
N LEU A 142 24.06 -5.08 -9.16
CA LEU A 142 22.86 -4.35 -9.59
C LEU A 142 22.29 -3.60 -8.38
N GLY A 143 22.06 -2.30 -8.53
CA GLY A 143 21.39 -1.46 -7.54
C GLY A 143 20.16 -0.77 -8.14
N TYR A 144 19.26 -0.32 -7.27
CA TYR A 144 18.08 0.45 -7.65
C TYR A 144 17.69 1.47 -6.58
N LEU A 145 16.87 2.46 -6.93
CA LEU A 145 16.40 3.48 -5.97
C LEU A 145 14.98 3.15 -5.47
N PRO A 146 14.81 2.78 -4.18
CA PRO A 146 13.49 2.52 -3.61
C PRO A 146 12.72 3.83 -3.37
N HIS A 147 11.40 3.76 -3.45
CA HIS A 147 10.50 4.84 -3.08
C HIS A 147 9.07 4.31 -2.85
N SER A 148 8.15 5.21 -2.49
CA SER A 148 6.74 4.98 -2.20
C SER A 148 6.50 4.03 -1.02
N GLY A 149 5.24 3.68 -0.77
CA GLY A 149 4.86 2.75 0.29
C GLY A 149 5.31 1.30 0.00
N PHE A 150 5.20 0.45 1.02
CA PHE A 150 5.67 -0.94 1.01
C PHE A 150 5.35 -1.72 -0.28
N HIS A 151 4.09 -1.73 -0.73
CA HIS A 151 3.72 -2.55 -1.89
C HIS A 151 4.42 -2.13 -3.18
N ASN A 152 4.76 -0.84 -3.31
CA ASN A 152 5.51 -0.35 -4.47
C ASN A 152 6.99 -0.70 -4.34
N GLN A 153 7.56 -0.61 -3.13
CA GLN A 153 8.91 -1.09 -2.84
C GLN A 153 9.02 -2.60 -3.11
N ARG A 154 8.02 -3.39 -2.72
CA ARG A 154 7.93 -4.84 -2.99
C ARG A 154 7.94 -5.14 -4.48
N ILE A 155 7.17 -4.42 -5.28
CA ILE A 155 7.17 -4.59 -6.74
C ILE A 155 8.55 -4.20 -7.34
N ALA A 156 9.18 -3.14 -6.82
CA ALA A 156 10.53 -2.76 -7.25
C ALA A 156 11.55 -3.85 -6.90
N PHE A 157 11.45 -4.43 -5.70
CA PHE A 157 12.30 -5.52 -5.24
C PHE A 157 12.07 -6.80 -6.04
N GLU A 158 10.83 -7.20 -6.31
CA GLU A 158 10.50 -8.31 -7.23
C GLU A 158 11.18 -8.13 -8.58
N ASN A 159 11.07 -6.95 -9.18
CA ASN A 159 11.68 -6.67 -10.46
C ASN A 159 13.21 -6.68 -10.37
N ALA A 160 13.79 -6.17 -9.29
CA ALA A 160 15.22 -6.17 -9.04
C ALA A 160 15.79 -7.58 -8.86
N LEU A 161 15.08 -8.46 -8.15
CA LEU A 161 15.42 -9.88 -7.97
C LEU A 161 15.41 -10.64 -9.29
N VAL A 162 14.45 -10.35 -10.17
CA VAL A 162 14.44 -10.94 -11.51
C VAL A 162 15.60 -10.40 -12.35
N LEU A 163 15.79 -9.08 -12.40
CA LEU A 163 16.84 -8.46 -13.21
C LEU A 163 18.24 -8.90 -12.79
N SER A 164 18.54 -8.92 -11.48
CA SER A 164 19.82 -9.40 -10.96
C SER A 164 20.10 -10.83 -11.39
N ARG A 165 19.10 -11.71 -11.31
CA ARG A 165 19.21 -13.08 -11.79
C ARG A 165 19.54 -13.16 -13.27
N LEU A 166 18.76 -12.46 -14.10
CA LEU A 166 18.90 -12.52 -15.56
C LEU A 166 20.19 -11.87 -16.07
N LEU A 167 20.74 -10.93 -15.31
CA LEU A 167 21.99 -10.25 -15.64
C LEU A 167 23.21 -10.88 -14.98
N ASN A 168 23.03 -11.94 -14.18
CA ASN A 168 24.06 -12.60 -13.38
C ASN A 168 24.88 -11.59 -12.55
N ARG A 169 24.17 -10.78 -11.74
CA ARG A 169 24.74 -9.75 -10.88
C ARG A 169 24.23 -9.91 -9.46
N THR A 170 25.08 -9.66 -8.48
CA THR A 170 24.70 -9.60 -7.07
C THR A 170 23.79 -8.39 -6.85
N LEU A 171 22.64 -8.62 -6.23
CA LEU A 171 21.70 -7.54 -5.97
C LEU A 171 22.10 -6.78 -4.71
N LEU A 172 22.28 -5.47 -4.82
CA LEU A 172 22.30 -4.57 -3.67
C LEU A 172 20.85 -4.36 -3.22
N VAL A 173 20.54 -4.78 -2.00
CA VAL A 173 19.17 -4.82 -1.46
C VAL A 173 18.97 -3.70 -0.45
N PRO A 174 18.24 -2.63 -0.82
CA PRO A 174 17.75 -1.65 0.14
C PRO A 174 16.85 -2.29 1.20
N PRO A 175 16.94 -1.87 2.48
CA PRO A 175 15.99 -2.30 3.48
C PRO A 175 14.57 -1.82 3.13
N VAL A 176 13.58 -2.49 3.69
CA VAL A 176 12.19 -2.04 3.60
C VAL A 176 12.05 -0.78 4.43
N ARG A 177 11.69 0.33 3.78
CA ARG A 177 11.35 1.57 4.48
C ARG A 177 9.87 1.57 4.82
N LEU A 178 9.55 1.45 6.11
CA LEU A 178 8.19 1.59 6.62
C LEU A 178 8.00 3.02 7.12
N SER A 179 6.94 3.70 6.68
CA SER A 179 6.72 5.10 7.02
C SER A 179 5.23 5.44 7.03
N SER A 180 4.82 6.30 7.96
CA SER A 180 3.50 6.94 7.96
C SER A 180 3.38 7.96 6.81
N LYS A 181 4.52 8.49 6.35
CA LYS A 181 4.67 9.37 5.18
C LYS A 181 5.62 8.74 4.17
N PRO A 182 5.12 7.99 3.18
CA PRO A 182 5.96 7.32 2.20
C PRO A 182 6.84 8.28 1.40
N LEU A 183 8.06 7.82 1.09
CA LEU A 183 9.00 8.57 0.26
C LEU A 183 8.41 8.78 -1.13
N THR A 184 8.15 10.02 -1.54
CA THR A 184 7.55 10.28 -2.86
C THR A 184 8.58 10.03 -3.96
N TYR A 185 8.12 9.51 -5.10
CA TYR A 185 8.98 9.37 -6.27
C TYR A 185 9.55 10.74 -6.68
N GLN A 186 10.84 10.76 -7.01
CA GLN A 186 11.50 11.87 -7.68
C GLN A 186 12.35 11.34 -8.85
N PRO A 187 12.70 12.16 -9.85
CA PRO A 187 13.66 11.78 -10.88
C PRO A 187 14.99 11.30 -10.27
N PHE A 188 15.69 10.38 -10.96
CA PHE A 188 16.86 9.66 -10.45
C PHE A 188 17.80 10.49 -9.56
N ASN A 189 18.28 11.64 -10.05
CA ASN A 189 19.29 12.44 -9.35
C ASN A 189 18.75 12.95 -8.01
N VAL A 190 17.53 13.47 -8.02
CA VAL A 190 16.88 14.03 -6.83
C VAL A 190 16.54 12.91 -5.85
N LEU A 191 16.03 11.77 -6.33
CA LEU A 191 15.72 10.64 -5.47
C LEU A 191 16.98 10.07 -4.81
N HIS A 192 18.09 9.98 -5.55
CA HIS A 192 19.38 9.56 -5.02
C HIS A 192 19.87 10.49 -3.91
N GLU A 193 19.83 11.80 -4.12
CA GLU A 193 20.18 12.80 -3.11
C GLU A 193 19.29 12.69 -1.85
N VAL A 194 17.99 12.49 -2.03
CA VAL A 194 17.08 12.28 -0.89
C VAL A 194 17.47 11.02 -0.11
N LEU A 195 17.72 9.89 -0.79
CA LEU A 195 18.09 8.63 -0.14
C LEU A 195 19.45 8.70 0.57
N VAL A 196 20.42 9.43 0.01
CA VAL A 196 21.71 9.70 0.66
C VAL A 196 21.54 10.49 1.96
N ASN A 197 20.60 11.44 1.98
CA ASN A 197 20.34 12.31 3.12
C ASN A 197 19.28 11.76 4.09
N ASP A 198 18.61 10.65 3.75
CA ASP A 198 17.57 9.99 4.56
C ASP A 198 18.20 9.14 5.67
N THR A 199 18.89 9.82 6.60
CA THR A 199 19.65 9.22 7.69
C THR A 199 19.10 9.59 9.07
N LYS A 200 19.28 8.68 10.02
CA LYS A 200 18.98 8.87 11.45
C LYS A 200 20.23 9.18 12.29
N ILE A 201 21.40 9.26 11.67
CA ILE A 201 22.68 9.54 12.33
C ILE A 201 22.60 10.92 13.01
N GLY A 202 23.06 11.00 14.27
CA GLY A 202 23.00 12.19 15.10
C GLY A 202 21.68 12.39 15.85
N HIS A 203 20.70 11.51 15.66
CA HIS A 203 19.39 11.53 16.33
C HIS A 203 19.14 10.26 17.15
N GLU A 204 20.18 9.52 17.53
CA GLU A 204 20.10 8.20 18.18
C GLU A 204 19.32 8.23 19.50
N ARG A 205 19.39 9.36 20.22
CA ARG A 205 18.63 9.54 21.47
C ARG A 205 17.13 9.39 21.25
N CYS A 206 16.60 9.76 20.08
CA CYS A 206 15.17 9.64 19.77
C CYS A 206 14.65 8.20 19.72
N GLY A 207 15.53 7.19 19.68
CA GLY A 207 15.14 5.78 19.80
C GLY A 207 14.87 5.33 21.24
N GLN A 208 15.10 6.19 22.24
CA GLN A 208 14.83 5.88 23.65
C GLN A 208 13.45 6.41 24.05
N PRO A 209 12.63 5.62 24.77
CA PRO A 209 11.36 6.08 25.30
C PRO A 209 11.63 7.15 26.37
N GLN A 210 11.29 8.41 26.09
CA GLN A 210 11.22 9.48 27.09
C GLN A 210 9.81 10.06 27.12
N LEU A 211 9.38 10.42 28.33
CA LEU A 211 7.99 10.67 28.70
C LEU A 211 7.57 12.15 28.58
N ASP A 212 8.44 13.05 28.09
CA ASP A 212 8.10 14.46 27.99
C ASP A 212 7.60 14.87 26.59
N ASP A 213 6.65 15.82 26.55
CA ASP A 213 5.99 16.26 25.33
C ASP A 213 6.93 17.03 24.37
N GLU A 214 7.94 17.72 24.91
CA GLU A 214 8.92 18.48 24.12
C GLU A 214 9.83 17.52 23.32
N TRP A 215 10.24 16.43 23.95
CA TRP A 215 10.99 15.33 23.37
C TRP A 215 10.20 14.64 22.28
N ALA A 216 8.93 14.33 22.55
CA ALA A 216 8.03 13.74 21.57
C ALA A 216 7.90 14.62 20.33
N GLN A 217 7.80 15.95 20.49
CA GLN A 217 7.73 16.88 19.37
C GLN A 217 9.06 16.97 18.60
N ARG A 218 10.19 17.01 19.31
CA ARG A 218 11.53 17.03 18.70
C ARG A 218 11.84 15.75 17.91
N CYS A 219 11.39 14.61 18.40
CA CYS A 219 11.64 13.29 17.82
C CYS A 219 10.50 12.81 16.89
N ALA A 220 9.48 13.63 16.63
CA ALA A 220 8.35 13.26 15.79
C ALA A 220 8.79 12.73 14.42
N ALA A 221 9.68 13.46 13.73
CA ALA A 221 10.20 13.05 12.42
C ALA A 221 11.04 11.75 12.46
N TYR A 222 11.66 11.47 13.61
CA TYR A 222 12.42 10.23 13.82
C TYR A 222 11.50 9.01 13.89
N ALA A 223 10.34 9.16 14.52
CA ALA A 223 9.33 8.10 14.66
C ALA A 223 8.43 7.94 13.42
N GLU A 224 8.49 8.86 12.44
CA GLU A 224 7.68 8.80 11.21
C GLU A 224 8.02 7.59 10.32
N TYR A 225 9.26 7.10 10.38
CA TYR A 225 9.71 5.97 9.60
C TYR A 225 10.67 5.06 10.36
N THR A 226 10.83 3.84 9.84
CA THR A 226 11.81 2.85 10.29
C THR A 226 12.24 1.97 9.13
N HIS A 227 13.33 1.23 9.31
CA HIS A 227 13.85 0.30 8.33
C HIS A 227 13.85 -1.12 8.89
N VAL A 228 13.28 -2.05 8.13
CA VAL A 228 13.30 -3.48 8.46
C VAL A 228 13.92 -4.27 7.31
N PRO A 229 14.67 -5.36 7.57
CA PRO A 229 15.18 -6.21 6.51
C PRO A 229 14.03 -6.97 5.83
N TRP A 230 14.18 -7.28 4.55
CA TRP A 230 13.19 -8.08 3.80
C TRP A 230 12.93 -9.44 4.45
N ASP A 231 14.01 -10.12 4.87
CA ASP A 231 13.97 -11.43 5.53
C ASP A 231 13.14 -11.47 6.82
N TRP A 232 12.85 -10.31 7.41
CA TRP A 232 11.99 -10.25 8.59
C TRP A 232 10.50 -10.38 8.24
N LEU A 233 10.09 -10.00 7.03
CA LEU A 233 8.69 -10.11 6.57
C LEU A 233 8.43 -11.35 5.69
N ILE A 234 9.41 -11.71 4.86
CA ILE A 234 9.29 -12.76 3.83
C ILE A 234 10.47 -13.73 3.92
N ASP A 235 10.25 -14.98 3.55
CA ASP A 235 11.31 -16.00 3.54
C ASP A 235 12.13 -15.91 2.24
N LEU A 236 13.29 -15.27 2.26
CA LEU A 236 14.18 -15.23 1.08
C LEU A 236 15.11 -16.43 0.95
N THR A 237 15.00 -17.45 1.80
CA THR A 237 15.87 -18.64 1.73
C THR A 237 15.90 -19.26 0.34
N PRO A 238 14.75 -19.50 -0.35
CA PRO A 238 14.77 -20.07 -1.70
C PRO A 238 15.47 -19.16 -2.73
N ILE A 239 15.36 -17.85 -2.56
CA ILE A 239 15.98 -16.88 -3.47
C ILE A 239 17.49 -16.83 -3.28
N LYS A 240 17.96 -16.83 -2.03
CA LYS A 240 19.39 -16.79 -1.68
C LYS A 240 20.15 -18.04 -2.11
N GLN A 241 19.47 -19.18 -2.22
CA GLN A 241 20.07 -20.43 -2.74
C GLN A 241 20.49 -20.33 -4.21
N GLU A 242 19.91 -19.41 -4.95
CA GLU A 242 20.11 -19.36 -6.40
C GLU A 242 20.66 -18.01 -6.91
N GLN A 243 20.72 -16.98 -6.05
CA GLN A 243 21.44 -15.74 -6.30
C GLN A 243 21.91 -15.07 -5.02
N ARG A 244 22.99 -14.31 -5.15
CA ARG A 244 23.57 -13.56 -4.05
C ARG A 244 22.87 -12.22 -3.86
N LEU A 245 22.55 -11.92 -2.61
CA LEU A 245 21.92 -10.69 -2.17
C LEU A 245 22.84 -10.03 -1.14
N LEU A 246 23.22 -8.77 -1.38
CA LEU A 246 23.99 -7.99 -0.43
C LEU A 246 23.10 -6.89 0.17
N GLN A 247 22.88 -6.94 1.47
CA GLN A 247 22.11 -5.90 2.16
C GLN A 247 22.84 -4.56 2.07
N HIS A 248 22.14 -3.52 1.64
CA HIS A 248 22.72 -2.22 1.35
C HIS A 248 21.81 -1.11 1.86
N TRP A 249 22.30 -0.29 2.80
CA TRP A 249 21.51 0.77 3.43
C TRP A 249 22.08 2.18 3.20
N ASN A 250 23.29 2.28 2.63
CA ASN A 250 24.01 3.54 2.50
C ASN A 250 24.28 3.86 1.03
N PHE A 251 23.45 4.73 0.46
CA PHE A 251 23.50 5.12 -0.95
C PHE A 251 24.67 6.08 -1.31
N THR A 252 25.65 6.30 -0.43
CA THR A 252 26.78 7.18 -0.73
C THR A 252 27.83 6.49 -1.62
N ASP A 253 28.45 7.28 -2.49
CA ASP A 253 29.59 6.83 -3.30
C ASP A 253 30.78 6.38 -2.41
N ALA A 254 30.95 7.01 -1.24
CA ALA A 254 31.95 6.62 -0.26
C ALA A 254 31.76 5.18 0.21
N TRP A 255 30.52 4.78 0.52
CA TRP A 255 30.24 3.40 0.92
C TRP A 255 30.57 2.40 -0.18
N LEU A 256 30.23 2.71 -1.44
CA LEU A 256 30.55 1.86 -2.61
C LEU A 256 32.07 1.71 -2.79
N SER A 257 32.81 2.82 -2.65
CA SER A 257 34.28 2.82 -2.72
C SER A 257 34.90 2.03 -1.57
N ASP A 258 34.47 2.26 -0.33
CA ASP A 258 35.09 1.70 0.85
C ASP A 258 34.81 0.20 0.98
N ASN A 259 33.57 -0.22 0.73
CA ASN A 259 33.12 -1.59 0.95
C ASN A 259 33.24 -2.46 -0.30
N LEU A 260 32.92 -1.95 -1.49
CA LEU A 260 32.88 -2.77 -2.72
C LEU A 260 34.05 -2.49 -3.69
N LYS A 261 34.88 -1.49 -3.38
CA LYS A 261 35.95 -0.99 -4.26
C LYS A 261 35.41 -0.60 -5.64
N ILE A 262 34.23 -0.01 -5.68
CA ILE A 262 33.58 0.47 -6.91
C ILE A 262 33.79 1.98 -7.01
N ALA A 263 34.46 2.41 -8.07
CA ALA A 263 34.65 3.82 -8.37
C ALA A 263 33.51 4.36 -9.24
N ALA A 264 33.36 5.69 -9.29
CA ALA A 264 32.30 6.35 -10.06
C ALA A 264 32.37 6.04 -11.58
N ASN A 265 33.58 5.84 -12.13
CA ASN A 265 33.77 5.46 -13.54
C ASN A 265 33.44 3.99 -13.83
N ASP A 266 33.25 3.17 -12.80
CA ASP A 266 32.88 1.76 -12.88
C ASP A 266 31.39 1.53 -12.55
N THR A 267 30.60 2.61 -12.65
CA THR A 267 29.17 2.63 -12.41
C THR A 267 28.44 3.12 -13.66
N PHE A 268 27.55 2.29 -14.19
CA PHE A 268 26.56 2.72 -15.17
C PHE A 268 25.24 3.08 -14.49
N ALA A 269 24.90 4.36 -14.48
CA ALA A 269 23.63 4.84 -13.96
C ALA A 269 22.57 4.97 -15.07
N LEU A 270 21.49 4.18 -15.01
CA LEU A 270 20.31 4.37 -15.85
C LEU A 270 19.35 5.35 -15.18
N ARG A 271 19.48 6.63 -15.55
CA ARG A 271 18.77 7.74 -14.91
C ARG A 271 17.40 7.97 -15.52
N ASP A 272 16.34 7.68 -14.77
CA ASP A 272 14.97 7.99 -15.19
C ASP A 272 14.58 9.44 -14.89
N THR A 273 13.74 9.98 -15.77
CA THR A 273 13.15 11.31 -15.61
C THR A 273 11.76 11.26 -15.01
N ASN A 274 11.07 10.12 -15.17
CA ASN A 274 9.72 9.90 -14.68
C ASN A 274 9.47 8.41 -14.36
N ARG A 275 8.42 8.11 -13.58
CA ARG A 275 8.07 6.74 -13.17
C ARG A 275 7.84 5.78 -14.33
N THR A 276 7.55 6.28 -15.53
CA THR A 276 7.20 5.48 -16.70
C THR A 276 8.27 5.55 -17.79
N ASP A 277 9.52 5.87 -17.42
CA ASP A 277 10.58 6.05 -18.40
C ASP A 277 10.97 4.72 -19.06
N TYR A 278 11.56 3.80 -18.29
CA TYR A 278 12.13 2.55 -18.81
C TYR A 278 11.30 1.30 -18.49
N SER A 279 11.08 0.45 -19.48
CA SER A 279 10.73 -0.97 -19.31
C SER A 279 11.84 -1.87 -19.81
N PHE A 280 11.85 -3.13 -19.37
CA PHE A 280 12.89 -4.10 -19.72
C PHE A 280 12.28 -5.32 -20.41
N GLN A 281 12.88 -5.77 -21.50
CA GLN A 281 12.34 -6.87 -22.31
C GLN A 281 13.41 -7.88 -22.75
N ASP A 282 13.02 -9.14 -22.90
CA ASP A 282 13.90 -10.25 -23.32
C ASP A 282 13.70 -10.67 -24.80
N PHE A 283 13.01 -9.84 -25.58
CA PHE A 283 12.74 -10.10 -26.99
C PHE A 283 13.04 -8.88 -27.88
N THR A 284 13.45 -9.15 -29.12
CA THR A 284 13.83 -8.11 -30.10
C THR A 284 12.65 -7.63 -30.96
N THR A 285 11.66 -8.49 -31.21
CA THR A 285 10.53 -8.19 -32.09
C THR A 285 9.34 -7.63 -31.33
N PHE A 286 9.14 -6.31 -31.47
CA PHE A 286 7.96 -5.63 -30.96
C PHE A 286 6.79 -5.77 -31.94
N LYS A 287 5.89 -6.73 -31.69
CA LYS A 287 4.57 -6.79 -32.32
C LYS A 287 3.54 -6.22 -31.33
N SER A 288 3.38 -4.90 -31.28
CA SER A 288 2.22 -4.34 -30.57
C SER A 288 1.81 -2.99 -31.13
N THR A 289 0.52 -2.89 -31.44
CA THR A 289 -0.25 -1.71 -31.82
C THR A 289 -0.91 -1.02 -30.61
N LEU A 290 -0.66 -1.49 -29.39
CA LEU A 290 -1.23 -0.94 -28.15
C LEU A 290 -0.34 0.15 -27.53
N GLY A 291 -0.98 1.19 -26.98
CA GLY A 291 -0.31 2.33 -26.36
C GLY A 291 0.71 1.91 -25.29
N ARG A 292 1.91 2.48 -25.35
CA ARG A 292 3.00 2.13 -24.44
C ARG A 292 2.81 2.85 -23.10
N LYS A 293 2.74 2.09 -22.00
CA LYS A 293 2.81 2.65 -20.64
C LYS A 293 4.19 3.26 -20.37
N TYR A 294 5.25 2.65 -20.92
CA TYR A 294 6.63 3.10 -20.75
C TYR A 294 7.16 3.76 -22.01
N GLN A 295 7.97 4.82 -21.84
CA GLN A 295 8.48 5.62 -22.96
C GLN A 295 9.56 4.87 -23.73
N HIS A 296 10.48 4.23 -23.02
CA HIS A 296 11.63 3.53 -23.56
C HIS A 296 11.60 2.06 -23.14
N ALA A 297 11.75 1.16 -24.11
CA ALA A 297 11.88 -0.28 -23.85
C ALA A 297 13.34 -0.69 -24.10
N LEU A 298 14.02 -1.14 -23.05
CA LEU A 298 15.41 -1.58 -23.08
C LEU A 298 15.49 -3.10 -23.19
N HIS A 299 16.35 -3.58 -24.08
CA HIS A 299 16.59 -5.00 -24.21
C HIS A 299 17.53 -5.47 -23.09
N LEU A 300 17.22 -6.58 -22.43
CA LEU A 300 18.03 -7.12 -21.34
C LEU A 300 19.47 -7.43 -21.78
N SER A 301 19.66 -7.89 -23.03
CA SER A 301 21.02 -8.11 -23.54
C SER A 301 21.85 -6.83 -23.57
N THR A 302 21.27 -5.65 -23.79
CA THR A 302 22.01 -4.38 -23.75
C THR A 302 22.59 -4.11 -22.38
N LEU A 303 21.88 -4.48 -21.31
CA LEU A 303 22.38 -4.38 -19.93
C LEU A 303 23.36 -5.50 -19.60
N ALA A 304 23.15 -6.71 -20.11
CA ALA A 304 24.04 -7.85 -19.86
C ALA A 304 25.47 -7.65 -20.39
N HIS A 305 25.61 -6.93 -21.52
CA HIS A 305 26.92 -6.65 -22.14
C HIS A 305 27.64 -5.44 -21.52
N ARG A 306 27.06 -4.78 -20.51
CA ARG A 306 27.70 -3.63 -19.84
C ARG A 306 28.95 -4.05 -19.06
N PRO A 307 30.12 -3.45 -19.31
CA PRO A 307 31.36 -3.80 -18.62
C PRO A 307 31.41 -3.32 -17.17
N GLU A 308 30.65 -2.29 -16.82
CA GLU A 308 30.69 -1.63 -15.51
C GLU A 308 30.34 -2.62 -14.38
N ARG A 309 31.09 -2.56 -13.27
CA ARG A 309 30.86 -3.42 -12.11
C ARG A 309 29.53 -3.11 -11.45
N LEU A 310 29.07 -1.87 -11.42
CA LEU A 310 27.74 -1.51 -10.91
C LEU A 310 26.80 -1.04 -12.02
N LEU A 311 25.62 -1.67 -12.12
CA LEU A 311 24.46 -1.08 -12.80
C LEU A 311 23.56 -0.43 -11.73
N GLN A 312 23.48 0.88 -11.71
CA GLN A 312 22.60 1.63 -10.80
C GLN A 312 21.35 2.08 -11.55
N LEU A 313 20.20 1.47 -11.25
CA LEU A 313 18.93 1.81 -11.89
C LEU A 313 18.14 2.81 -11.03
N GLY A 314 17.25 3.58 -11.67
CA GLY A 314 16.27 4.41 -10.97
C GLY A 314 15.15 3.58 -10.35
N THR A 315 13.90 4.00 -10.57
CA THR A 315 12.76 3.23 -10.10
C THR A 315 12.59 1.92 -10.86
N LEU A 316 12.40 0.84 -10.10
CA LEU A 316 11.93 -0.44 -10.62
C LEU A 316 10.46 -0.71 -10.30
N PHE A 317 9.73 0.27 -9.77
CA PHE A 317 8.30 0.10 -9.45
C PHE A 317 7.45 -0.10 -10.72
N GLY A 318 6.48 -1.02 -10.65
CA GLY A 318 5.46 -1.25 -11.68
C GLY A 318 5.39 -2.71 -12.12
N SER A 319 4.25 -3.37 -11.92
CA SER A 319 4.11 -4.82 -12.15
C SER A 319 4.29 -5.22 -13.62
N SER A 320 4.04 -4.29 -14.55
CA SER A 320 4.22 -4.50 -15.99
C SER A 320 5.56 -3.97 -16.52
N ARG A 321 6.55 -3.66 -15.66
CA ARG A 321 7.84 -3.08 -16.09
C ARG A 321 8.74 -4.11 -16.78
N LEU A 322 8.63 -5.38 -16.41
CA LEU A 322 9.34 -6.48 -17.03
C LEU A 322 8.44 -7.18 -18.06
N HIS A 323 8.85 -7.13 -19.33
CA HIS A 323 8.17 -7.79 -20.44
C HIS A 323 8.95 -9.03 -20.85
N LEU A 324 8.57 -10.17 -20.27
CA LEU A 324 9.27 -11.44 -20.44
C LEU A 324 8.45 -12.37 -21.35
N ARG A 325 9.10 -12.92 -22.38
CA ARG A 325 8.54 -13.95 -23.28
C ARG A 325 9.28 -15.27 -23.17
N ASP A 326 10.55 -15.25 -22.77
CA ASP A 326 11.28 -16.47 -22.51
C ASP A 326 10.64 -17.21 -21.33
N ARG A 327 10.41 -18.52 -21.51
CA ARG A 327 9.70 -19.33 -20.50
C ARG A 327 10.52 -19.50 -19.22
N GLY A 328 11.85 -19.53 -19.31
CA GLY A 328 12.73 -19.57 -18.15
C GLY A 328 12.61 -18.27 -17.35
N ASN A 329 12.70 -17.12 -18.02
CA ASN A 329 12.58 -15.82 -17.37
C ASN A 329 11.20 -15.60 -16.72
N VAL A 330 10.13 -16.06 -17.38
CA VAL A 330 8.77 -16.02 -16.80
C VAL A 330 8.66 -16.88 -15.53
N ARG A 331 9.33 -18.06 -15.49
CA ARG A 331 9.39 -18.89 -14.28
C ARG A 331 10.14 -18.20 -13.15
N VAL A 332 11.32 -17.63 -13.42
CA VAL A 332 12.08 -16.85 -12.43
C VAL A 332 11.20 -15.77 -11.79
N ARG A 333 10.45 -15.01 -12.61
CA ARG A 333 9.50 -14.00 -12.08
C ARG A 333 8.39 -14.62 -11.25
N SER A 334 7.86 -15.77 -11.65
CA SER A 334 6.84 -16.51 -10.90
C SER A 334 7.35 -16.91 -9.51
N ASP A 335 8.54 -17.49 -9.46
CA ASP A 335 9.16 -18.01 -8.24
C ASP A 335 9.50 -16.87 -7.27
N VAL A 336 10.06 -15.76 -7.80
CA VAL A 336 10.28 -14.52 -7.05
C VAL A 336 8.97 -14.00 -6.44
N ARG A 337 7.91 -13.86 -7.25
CA ARG A 337 6.62 -13.31 -6.79
C ARG A 337 5.94 -14.18 -5.76
N LYS A 338 6.04 -15.50 -5.90
CA LYS A 338 5.49 -16.46 -4.92
C LYS A 338 6.17 -16.29 -3.56
N THR A 339 7.48 -16.07 -3.56
CA THR A 339 8.29 -15.88 -2.35
C THR A 339 7.95 -14.59 -1.59
N MET A 340 7.28 -13.62 -2.23
CA MET A 340 6.88 -12.38 -1.57
C MET A 340 5.72 -12.56 -0.57
N ALA A 341 5.15 -13.75 -0.42
CA ALA A 341 4.12 -14.00 0.58
C ALA A 341 4.69 -13.81 2.00
N PHE A 342 3.92 -13.15 2.88
CA PHE A 342 4.38 -12.88 4.25
C PHE A 342 4.53 -14.17 5.04
N ALA A 343 5.70 -14.34 5.65
CA ALA A 343 6.12 -15.55 6.34
C ALA A 343 6.63 -15.30 7.77
N ASN A 344 6.53 -14.07 8.28
CA ASN A 344 6.93 -13.74 9.65
C ASN A 344 6.12 -14.59 10.66
N PRO A 345 6.76 -15.45 11.48
CA PRO A 345 6.05 -16.40 12.34
C PRO A 345 5.19 -15.74 13.40
N HIS A 346 5.59 -14.58 13.93
CA HIS A 346 4.82 -13.85 14.91
C HIS A 346 3.55 -13.25 14.30
N LEU A 347 3.67 -12.60 13.12
CA LEU A 347 2.50 -12.07 12.41
C LEU A 347 1.57 -13.20 11.93
N MET A 348 2.11 -14.35 11.52
CA MET A 348 1.31 -15.52 11.16
C MET A 348 0.50 -16.02 12.35
N ALA A 349 1.12 -16.16 13.53
CA ALA A 349 0.44 -16.62 14.73
C ALA A 349 -0.70 -15.67 15.14
N VAL A 350 -0.49 -14.35 15.05
CA VAL A 350 -1.55 -13.36 15.33
C VAL A 350 -2.67 -13.45 14.29
N ALA A 351 -2.34 -13.57 12.99
CA ALA A 351 -3.33 -13.71 11.92
C ALA A 351 -4.17 -14.99 12.07
N ASP A 352 -3.53 -16.10 12.46
CA ASP A 352 -4.22 -17.38 12.72
C ASP A 352 -5.12 -17.28 13.97
N ALA A 353 -4.67 -16.62 15.03
CA ALA A 353 -5.50 -16.37 16.22
C ALA A 353 -6.75 -15.53 15.89
N ILE A 354 -6.62 -14.53 15.02
CA ILE A 354 -7.76 -13.73 14.53
C ILE A 354 -8.68 -14.59 13.65
N ARG A 355 -8.13 -15.37 12.73
CA ARG A 355 -8.88 -16.32 11.89
C ARG A 355 -9.73 -17.27 12.75
N ASP A 356 -9.14 -17.82 13.80
CA ASP A 356 -9.83 -18.75 14.71
C ASP A 356 -10.92 -18.03 15.53
N LYS A 357 -10.67 -16.78 15.94
CA LYS A 357 -11.68 -15.94 16.60
C LYS A 357 -12.85 -15.60 15.69
N LEU A 358 -12.62 -15.44 14.39
CA LEU A 358 -13.66 -15.27 13.37
C LEU A 358 -14.44 -16.57 13.07
N GLY A 359 -14.12 -17.69 13.73
CA GLY A 359 -14.78 -18.98 13.53
C GLY A 359 -14.15 -19.84 12.44
N GLY A 360 -12.96 -19.48 11.95
CA GLY A 360 -12.18 -20.24 10.97
C GLY A 360 -12.59 -20.01 9.51
N THR A 361 -13.90 -19.88 9.23
CA THR A 361 -14.44 -19.62 7.88
C THR A 361 -15.16 -18.27 7.85
N TYR A 362 -14.66 -17.34 7.03
CA TYR A 362 -15.19 -15.98 6.91
C TYR A 362 -14.86 -15.38 5.54
N LEU A 363 -15.49 -14.25 5.21
CA LEU A 363 -15.21 -13.45 4.02
C LEU A 363 -14.15 -12.38 4.31
N GLY A 364 -13.27 -12.14 3.35
CA GLY A 364 -12.30 -11.05 3.40
C GLY A 364 -12.66 -9.96 2.41
N ALA A 365 -12.52 -8.71 2.81
CA ALA A 365 -12.59 -7.59 1.88
C ALA A 365 -11.52 -6.55 2.20
N HIS A 366 -10.92 -5.98 1.17
CA HIS A 366 -10.06 -4.79 1.31
C HIS A 366 -10.67 -3.59 0.59
N VAL A 367 -10.95 -2.53 1.35
CA VAL A 367 -11.58 -1.29 0.89
C VAL A 367 -10.62 -0.11 1.08
N ARG A 368 -10.13 0.43 -0.03
CA ARG A 368 -9.22 1.57 -0.07
C ARG A 368 -9.99 2.88 -0.23
N LEU A 369 -9.82 3.82 0.71
CA LEU A 369 -10.55 5.08 0.81
C LEU A 369 -9.66 6.31 1.04
N GLY A 370 -8.41 6.15 1.47
CA GLY A 370 -7.66 7.22 2.10
C GLY A 370 -7.05 8.30 1.20
N ASP A 371 -6.89 8.08 -0.11
CA ASP A 371 -6.08 8.99 -0.95
C ASP A 371 -6.44 9.07 -2.44
N GLY A 372 -6.10 10.23 -3.04
CA GLY A 372 -6.14 10.47 -4.48
C GLY A 372 -7.45 10.02 -5.14
N PHE A 373 -7.33 9.23 -6.21
CA PHE A 373 -8.50 8.73 -6.93
C PHE A 373 -9.38 7.77 -6.11
N PHE A 374 -8.84 7.15 -5.05
CA PHE A 374 -9.61 6.27 -4.17
C PHE A 374 -10.53 7.08 -3.26
N LEU A 375 -10.05 8.22 -2.76
CA LEU A 375 -10.88 9.17 -2.03
C LEU A 375 -11.99 9.72 -2.95
N ASP A 376 -11.62 10.19 -4.15
CA ASP A 376 -12.57 10.77 -5.12
C ASP A 376 -13.65 9.77 -5.58
N ARG A 377 -13.35 8.46 -5.55
CA ARG A 377 -14.26 7.38 -5.98
C ARG A 377 -14.66 6.44 -4.84
N GLY A 378 -14.57 6.90 -3.59
CA GLY A 378 -14.79 6.06 -2.41
C GLY A 378 -16.13 5.33 -2.43
N GLU A 379 -17.21 6.07 -2.70
CA GLU A 379 -18.57 5.52 -2.76
C GLU A 379 -18.75 4.46 -3.85
N ALA A 380 -18.31 4.76 -5.08
CA ALA A 380 -18.39 3.80 -6.19
C ALA A 380 -17.52 2.55 -5.94
N SER A 381 -16.36 2.73 -5.31
CA SER A 381 -15.42 1.64 -4.99
C SER A 381 -15.99 0.72 -3.91
N VAL A 382 -16.54 1.30 -2.84
CA VAL A 382 -17.26 0.59 -1.78
C VAL A 382 -18.43 -0.21 -2.34
N ARG A 383 -19.27 0.45 -3.16
CA ARG A 383 -20.41 -0.20 -3.80
C ARG A 383 -19.95 -1.39 -4.64
N LEU A 384 -18.91 -1.23 -5.44
CA LEU A 384 -18.36 -2.31 -6.27
C LEU A 384 -17.82 -3.48 -5.43
N VAL A 385 -17.10 -3.21 -4.34
CA VAL A 385 -16.59 -4.25 -3.44
C VAL A 385 -17.74 -5.01 -2.77
N TRP A 386 -18.77 -4.31 -2.32
CA TRP A 386 -19.98 -4.91 -1.74
C TRP A 386 -20.71 -5.81 -2.73
N TRP A 387 -20.90 -5.37 -3.98
CA TRP A 387 -21.49 -6.18 -5.04
C TRP A 387 -20.67 -7.46 -5.31
N LYS A 388 -19.33 -7.37 -5.30
CA LYS A 388 -18.46 -8.54 -5.47
C LYS A 388 -18.59 -9.56 -4.34
N LEU A 389 -18.72 -9.12 -3.08
CA LEU A 389 -18.95 -10.03 -1.95
C LEU A 389 -20.23 -10.82 -2.11
N LEU A 390 -21.30 -10.17 -2.55
CA LEU A 390 -22.59 -10.85 -2.71
C LEU A 390 -22.58 -11.83 -3.88
N TYR A 391 -21.89 -11.50 -4.98
CA TYR A 391 -21.64 -12.47 -6.05
C TYR A 391 -20.77 -13.65 -5.58
N ALA A 392 -19.79 -13.44 -4.69
CA ALA A 392 -19.01 -14.52 -4.09
C ALA A 392 -19.88 -15.47 -3.25
N LEU A 393 -20.93 -14.93 -2.60
CA LEU A 393 -21.99 -15.69 -1.94
C LEU A 393 -23.06 -16.24 -2.91
N ALA A 394 -22.79 -16.16 -4.21
CA ALA A 394 -23.63 -16.60 -5.32
C ALA A 394 -24.98 -15.87 -5.46
N PHE A 395 -25.18 -14.70 -4.84
CA PHE A 395 -26.43 -13.93 -5.02
C PHE A 395 -26.61 -13.53 -6.49
N THR A 396 -27.85 -13.54 -6.98
CA THR A 396 -28.15 -13.07 -8.34
C THR A 396 -28.16 -11.54 -8.40
N THR A 397 -28.02 -11.00 -9.61
CA THR A 397 -28.09 -9.55 -9.84
C THR A 397 -29.38 -8.94 -9.29
N GLU A 398 -30.51 -9.66 -9.41
CA GLU A 398 -31.83 -9.24 -8.95
C GLU A 398 -31.90 -9.22 -7.42
N GLU A 399 -31.35 -10.24 -6.76
CA GLU A 399 -31.28 -10.32 -5.30
C GLU A 399 -30.44 -9.17 -4.74
N ILE A 400 -29.26 -8.93 -5.32
CA ILE A 400 -28.36 -7.85 -4.92
C ILE A 400 -29.01 -6.48 -5.13
N SER A 401 -29.65 -6.27 -6.29
CA SER A 401 -30.36 -5.02 -6.60
C SER A 401 -31.52 -4.77 -5.63
N SER A 402 -32.19 -5.83 -5.17
CA SER A 402 -33.28 -5.73 -4.19
C SER A 402 -32.75 -5.37 -2.81
N LEU A 403 -31.64 -5.99 -2.39
CA LEU A 403 -30.96 -5.67 -1.13
C LEU A 403 -30.41 -4.24 -1.12
N GLU A 404 -29.81 -3.80 -2.24
CA GLU A 404 -29.30 -2.43 -2.38
C GLU A 404 -30.42 -1.39 -2.24
N ARG A 405 -31.57 -1.60 -2.90
CA ARG A 405 -32.74 -0.72 -2.76
C ARG A 405 -33.25 -0.67 -1.33
N TRP A 406 -33.30 -1.80 -0.63
CA TRP A 406 -33.68 -1.85 0.79
C TRP A 406 -32.74 -1.04 1.68
N LEU A 407 -31.42 -1.14 1.46
CA LEU A 407 -30.43 -0.38 2.22
C LEU A 407 -30.60 1.14 2.04
N VAL A 408 -30.82 1.59 0.81
CA VAL A 408 -31.03 3.02 0.46
C VAL A 408 -32.34 3.55 1.06
N LEU A 409 -33.44 2.82 0.90
CA LEU A 409 -34.76 3.20 1.44
C LEU A 409 -34.75 3.41 2.96
N ASN A 410 -33.95 2.64 3.69
CA ASN A 410 -33.81 2.76 5.14
C ASN A 410 -32.80 3.85 5.57
N HIS A 411 -32.07 4.47 4.63
CA HIS A 411 -31.04 5.48 4.93
C HIS A 411 -31.51 6.92 4.59
N THR A 412 -32.23 7.14 3.49
CA THR A 412 -32.64 8.48 3.06
C THR A 412 -34.14 8.73 3.29
N LYS A 413 -34.47 9.77 4.08
CA LYS A 413 -35.82 10.37 4.09
C LYS A 413 -36.12 11.21 2.82
N SER A 414 -35.27 11.12 1.80
CA SER A 414 -35.28 11.99 0.61
C SER A 414 -35.50 11.17 -0.67
N GLU A 415 -36.63 11.48 -1.30
CA GLU A 415 -37.13 11.34 -2.68
C GLU A 415 -36.79 10.10 -3.55
N HIS A 416 -37.86 9.57 -4.15
CA HIS A 416 -37.94 8.39 -5.02
C HIS A 416 -37.10 8.46 -6.33
N GLU A 417 -36.45 9.58 -6.65
CA GLU A 417 -35.75 9.76 -7.94
C GLU A 417 -34.41 9.00 -8.03
N ASP A 418 -33.70 8.78 -6.92
CA ASP A 418 -32.40 8.08 -6.93
C ASP A 418 -32.53 6.54 -7.04
N LEU A 419 -33.66 5.96 -6.63
CA LEU A 419 -33.87 4.50 -6.60
C LEU A 419 -34.00 3.88 -7.99
N ASN A 420 -34.53 4.63 -8.96
CA ASN A 420 -34.71 4.18 -10.34
C ASN A 420 -33.41 4.22 -11.15
N ASN A 421 -32.35 4.85 -10.62
CA ASN A 421 -31.05 5.04 -11.30
C ASN A 421 -29.92 4.12 -10.77
N LEU A 422 -30.19 3.21 -9.84
CA LEU A 422 -29.21 2.26 -9.29
C LEU A 422 -28.97 1.07 -10.22
N ALA A 423 -28.45 1.32 -11.43
CA ALA A 423 -28.05 0.25 -12.33
C ALA A 423 -26.94 -0.62 -11.70
N PRO A 424 -26.97 -1.95 -11.86
CA PRO A 424 -25.90 -2.83 -11.41
C PRO A 424 -24.53 -2.35 -11.91
N PRO A 425 -23.50 -2.29 -11.04
CA PRO A 425 -22.18 -1.87 -11.48
C PRO A 425 -21.59 -2.90 -12.44
N TYR A 426 -20.90 -2.43 -13.47
CA TYR A 426 -20.13 -3.33 -14.33
C TYR A 426 -18.94 -3.90 -13.56
N ILE A 427 -18.90 -5.23 -13.41
CA ILE A 427 -17.79 -5.96 -12.81
C ILE A 427 -16.94 -6.52 -13.95
N PRO A 428 -15.75 -5.96 -14.22
CA PRO A 428 -14.90 -6.48 -15.28
C PRO A 428 -14.43 -7.91 -14.93
N PRO A 429 -14.40 -8.84 -15.90
CA PRO A 429 -13.84 -10.16 -15.66
C PRO A 429 -12.35 -10.04 -15.33
N ASP A 430 -11.92 -10.66 -14.24
CA ASP A 430 -10.51 -10.70 -13.83
C ASP A 430 -9.72 -11.66 -14.71
N THR A 431 -9.42 -11.21 -15.94
CA THR A 431 -8.81 -12.02 -16.99
C THR A 431 -7.49 -12.67 -16.56
N PRO A 432 -6.57 -12.01 -15.82
CA PRO A 432 -5.41 -12.67 -15.25
C PRO A 432 -5.78 -13.87 -14.36
N SER A 433 -6.74 -13.70 -13.44
CA SER A 433 -7.19 -14.77 -12.55
C SER A 433 -7.86 -15.93 -13.31
N LEU A 434 -8.57 -15.64 -14.40
CA LEU A 434 -9.18 -16.67 -15.27
C LEU A 434 -8.15 -17.53 -16.01
N ARG A 435 -6.93 -17.04 -16.22
CA ARG A 435 -5.85 -17.83 -16.85
C ARG A 435 -5.18 -18.80 -15.87
N VAL A 436 -5.35 -18.57 -14.57
CA VAL A 436 -4.78 -19.38 -13.49
C VAL A 436 -5.89 -19.68 -12.46
N PRO A 437 -6.89 -20.49 -12.86
CA PRO A 437 -8.00 -20.82 -11.97
C PRO A 437 -7.50 -21.58 -10.73
N HIS A 438 -8.07 -21.29 -9.57
CA HIS A 438 -7.89 -22.13 -8.39
C HIS A 438 -9.00 -23.19 -8.32
N PRO A 439 -8.84 -24.27 -7.52
CA PRO A 439 -9.93 -25.20 -7.22
C PRO A 439 -11.18 -24.50 -6.71
N SER A 440 -12.36 -25.05 -7.00
CA SER A 440 -13.63 -24.52 -6.49
C SER A 440 -13.62 -24.45 -4.96
N LEU A 441 -14.09 -23.35 -4.40
CA LEU A 441 -14.19 -23.18 -2.96
C LEU A 441 -15.16 -24.21 -2.36
N PRO A 442 -14.87 -24.73 -1.15
CA PRO A 442 -15.81 -25.62 -0.47
C PRO A 442 -17.11 -24.87 -0.16
N ALA A 443 -18.23 -25.59 -0.08
CA ALA A 443 -19.50 -24.98 0.30
C ALA A 443 -19.40 -24.31 1.67
N LEU A 444 -19.96 -23.11 1.81
CA LEU A 444 -20.02 -22.43 3.10
C LEU A 444 -20.90 -23.24 4.07
N PRO A 445 -20.50 -23.38 5.34
CA PRO A 445 -21.33 -24.03 6.34
C PRO A 445 -22.64 -23.26 6.52
N ILE A 446 -23.74 -23.96 6.79
CA ILE A 446 -25.05 -23.36 7.11
C ILE A 446 -25.53 -24.00 8.43
N PRO A 447 -25.67 -23.24 9.54
CA PRO A 447 -25.35 -21.81 9.66
C PRO A 447 -23.84 -21.56 9.54
N PRO A 448 -23.42 -20.41 8.97
CA PRO A 448 -22.01 -20.14 8.69
C PRO A 448 -21.15 -19.85 9.92
N GLN A 449 -21.73 -19.86 11.12
CA GLN A 449 -21.10 -19.32 12.32
C GLN A 449 -21.02 -20.33 13.46
N SER A 450 -19.91 -20.29 14.19
CA SER A 450 -19.78 -20.95 15.49
C SER A 450 -20.67 -20.25 16.53
N SER A 451 -21.38 -21.01 17.38
CA SER A 451 -22.24 -20.48 18.45
C SER A 451 -21.56 -19.55 19.46
N LYS A 452 -20.23 -19.39 19.38
CA LYS A 452 -19.40 -18.55 20.26
C LYS A 452 -19.06 -17.17 19.70
N LEU A 453 -19.30 -16.90 18.42
CA LEU A 453 -18.96 -15.61 17.82
C LEU A 453 -20.07 -14.59 18.10
N VAL A 454 -19.71 -13.43 18.66
CA VAL A 454 -20.65 -12.33 18.97
C VAL A 454 -20.60 -11.30 17.85
N CYS A 455 -21.76 -10.97 17.28
CA CYS A 455 -21.88 -10.01 16.17
C CYS A 455 -22.35 -8.64 16.66
N SER A 456 -22.03 -7.60 15.89
CA SER A 456 -22.34 -6.21 16.27
C SER A 456 -23.83 -5.89 16.15
N THR A 457 -24.55 -6.61 15.28
CA THR A 457 -26.00 -6.44 15.07
C THR A 457 -26.73 -7.78 15.06
N THR A 458 -28.06 -7.72 15.08
CA THR A 458 -28.92 -8.91 15.05
C THR A 458 -28.71 -9.69 13.76
N MET A 459 -28.49 -10.99 13.89
CA MET A 459 -28.36 -11.90 12.75
C MET A 459 -29.66 -11.96 11.94
N HIS A 460 -29.51 -12.14 10.63
CA HIS A 460 -30.63 -12.44 9.75
C HIS A 460 -31.24 -13.79 10.17
N THR A 461 -32.56 -13.85 10.26
CA THR A 461 -33.29 -15.08 10.56
C THR A 461 -34.05 -15.54 9.34
N SER A 462 -33.81 -16.75 8.85
CA SER A 462 -34.74 -17.40 7.93
C SER A 462 -36.12 -17.57 8.60
N ALA A 463 -37.18 -17.14 7.90
CA ALA A 463 -38.52 -17.57 8.27
C ALA A 463 -38.58 -19.10 8.13
N VAL A 464 -39.14 -19.78 9.14
CA VAL A 464 -39.16 -21.25 9.30
C VAL A 464 -39.75 -22.00 8.09
N SER A 465 -40.43 -21.31 7.18
CA SER A 465 -41.09 -21.86 5.99
C SER A 465 -40.33 -21.72 4.66
N ASN A 466 -39.19 -21.00 4.60
CA ASN A 466 -38.37 -20.91 3.39
C ASN A 466 -36.92 -20.52 3.75
N PRO A 467 -35.90 -21.37 3.50
CA PRO A 467 -34.50 -21.00 3.77
C PRO A 467 -34.14 -19.81 2.90
N SER A 468 -34.10 -18.64 3.52
CA SER A 468 -33.73 -17.42 2.82
C SER A 468 -32.21 -17.41 2.66
N ARG A 469 -31.73 -17.01 1.48
CA ARG A 469 -30.29 -16.81 1.25
C ARG A 469 -29.68 -15.75 2.18
N LEU A 470 -30.49 -15.03 2.94
CA LEU A 470 -30.09 -14.06 3.95
C LEU A 470 -29.24 -14.69 5.06
N ASP A 471 -29.39 -15.99 5.34
CA ASP A 471 -28.54 -16.67 6.33
C ASP A 471 -27.05 -16.65 5.91
N LEU A 472 -26.75 -16.60 4.61
CA LEU A 472 -25.38 -16.46 4.12
C LEU A 472 -24.77 -15.09 4.46
N LEU A 473 -25.59 -14.06 4.68
CA LEU A 473 -25.13 -12.73 5.12
C LEU A 473 -24.68 -12.72 6.59
N ASN A 474 -25.01 -13.76 7.36
CA ASN A 474 -24.46 -13.97 8.70
C ASN A 474 -23.03 -14.53 8.67
N THR A 475 -22.48 -14.84 7.48
CA THR A 475 -21.06 -15.22 7.35
C THR A 475 -20.20 -14.07 7.87
N PRO A 476 -19.23 -14.33 8.77
CA PRO A 476 -18.36 -13.28 9.29
C PRO A 476 -17.60 -12.58 8.15
N LEU A 477 -17.44 -11.27 8.25
CA LEU A 477 -16.73 -10.44 7.28
C LEU A 477 -15.59 -9.72 7.98
N PHE A 478 -14.35 -9.98 7.58
CA PHE A 478 -13.20 -9.17 7.97
C PHE A 478 -12.95 -8.09 6.91
N LEU A 479 -13.00 -6.83 7.33
CA LEU A 479 -12.86 -5.67 6.45
C LEU A 479 -11.55 -4.92 6.73
N ALA A 480 -10.56 -5.11 5.86
CA ALA A 480 -9.31 -4.35 5.87
C ALA A 480 -9.50 -3.00 5.19
N THR A 481 -9.13 -1.89 5.84
CA THR A 481 -9.35 -0.55 5.29
C THR A 481 -8.39 0.48 5.87
N ASP A 482 -8.10 1.52 5.08
CA ASP A 482 -7.31 2.67 5.51
C ASP A 482 -8.18 3.84 6.03
N ALA A 483 -9.47 3.61 6.27
CA ALA A 483 -10.32 4.56 6.97
C ALA A 483 -9.85 4.72 8.43
N ALA A 484 -9.68 5.96 8.90
CA ALA A 484 -9.19 6.24 10.25
C ALA A 484 -10.14 5.75 11.37
N THR A 485 -11.45 5.78 11.12
CA THR A 485 -12.49 5.30 12.05
C THR A 485 -13.48 4.42 11.29
N PRO A 486 -13.14 3.15 11.01
CA PRO A 486 -13.92 2.30 10.12
C PRO A 486 -15.38 2.10 10.57
N ARG A 487 -15.60 1.88 11.86
CA ARG A 487 -16.94 1.69 12.45
C ARG A 487 -17.87 2.89 12.30
N ASN A 488 -17.32 4.10 12.27
CA ASN A 488 -18.09 5.34 12.15
C ASN A 488 -18.11 5.89 10.72
N SER A 489 -17.57 5.14 9.75
CA SER A 489 -17.53 5.57 8.36
C SER A 489 -18.88 5.34 7.68
N THR A 490 -19.52 6.43 7.23
CA THR A 490 -20.77 6.36 6.45
C THR A 490 -20.61 5.57 5.16
N LEU A 491 -19.40 5.58 4.57
CA LEU A 491 -19.10 4.76 3.40
C LEU A 491 -19.13 3.27 3.74
N LEU A 492 -18.57 2.86 4.87
CA LEU A 492 -18.48 1.44 5.25
C LEU A 492 -19.76 0.90 5.90
N GLU A 493 -20.71 1.78 6.27
CA GLU A 493 -21.99 1.40 6.87
C GLU A 493 -22.73 0.33 6.04
N ARG A 494 -22.65 0.43 4.70
CA ARG A 494 -23.21 -0.54 3.76
C ARG A 494 -22.81 -1.99 4.10
N PHE A 495 -21.56 -2.23 4.49
CA PHE A 495 -21.11 -3.56 4.91
C PHE A 495 -21.69 -3.95 6.26
N THR A 496 -21.54 -3.09 7.28
CA THR A 496 -21.99 -3.37 8.65
C THR A 496 -23.50 -3.59 8.78
N ARG A 497 -24.30 -3.00 7.87
CA ARG A 497 -25.75 -3.22 7.80
C ARG A 497 -26.17 -4.45 7.02
N THR A 498 -25.32 -4.90 6.09
CA THR A 498 -25.57 -6.10 5.30
C THR A 498 -25.12 -7.35 6.04
N PHE A 499 -23.92 -7.29 6.63
CA PHE A 499 -23.24 -8.39 7.31
C PHE A 499 -23.20 -8.08 8.82
N PRO A 500 -24.07 -8.72 9.63
CA PRO A 500 -24.16 -8.43 11.06
C PRO A 500 -22.84 -8.67 11.81
N CYS A 501 -22.04 -9.59 11.29
CA CYS A 501 -20.77 -10.06 11.81
C CYS A 501 -19.60 -9.43 11.03
N THR A 502 -19.63 -8.10 10.85
CA THR A 502 -18.51 -7.35 10.27
C THR A 502 -17.49 -7.00 11.35
N PHE A 503 -16.22 -7.31 11.10
CA PHE A 503 -15.09 -7.07 11.99
C PHE A 503 -13.98 -6.28 11.30
N PHE A 504 -13.33 -5.44 12.08
CA PHE A 504 -12.14 -4.68 11.73
C PHE A 504 -10.97 -5.13 12.61
N LEU A 505 -9.74 -4.75 12.26
CA LEU A 505 -8.59 -5.14 13.08
C LEU A 505 -8.66 -4.62 14.53
N GLU A 506 -9.32 -3.47 14.76
CA GLU A 506 -9.56 -2.88 16.09
C GLU A 506 -10.39 -3.78 17.02
N ASP A 507 -11.09 -4.79 16.48
CA ASP A 507 -11.91 -5.72 17.27
C ASP A 507 -11.11 -6.85 17.92
N PHE A 508 -9.81 -6.90 17.66
CA PHE A 508 -8.90 -7.92 18.16
C PHE A 508 -7.78 -7.33 19.03
N PRO A 509 -8.07 -6.52 20.07
CA PRO A 509 -7.05 -5.86 20.88
C PRO A 509 -6.19 -6.89 21.64
N VAL A 510 -6.81 -7.98 22.11
CA VAL A 510 -6.09 -9.05 22.82
C VAL A 510 -5.06 -9.72 21.91
N GLN A 511 -5.46 -10.09 20.69
CA GLN A 511 -4.58 -10.75 19.73
C GLN A 511 -3.47 -9.81 19.24
N THR A 512 -3.77 -8.52 19.08
CA THR A 512 -2.80 -7.54 18.58
C THR A 512 -1.90 -6.95 19.66
N SER A 513 -2.19 -7.12 20.96
CA SER A 513 -1.40 -6.56 22.07
C SER A 513 0.07 -6.97 22.05
N VAL A 514 0.39 -8.18 21.56
CA VAL A 514 1.78 -8.67 21.43
C VAL A 514 2.63 -7.81 20.48
N LEU A 515 2.01 -6.98 19.65
CA LEU A 515 2.70 -6.06 18.73
C LEU A 515 3.14 -4.76 19.42
N ASP A 516 2.64 -4.47 20.62
CA ASP A 516 2.98 -3.25 21.38
C ASP A 516 4.44 -3.24 21.83
N SER A 517 5.00 -4.42 22.11
CA SER A 517 6.40 -4.57 22.51
C SER A 517 7.37 -4.62 21.32
N LEU A 518 6.88 -4.59 20.09
CA LEU A 518 7.72 -4.76 18.90
C LEU A 518 8.43 -3.45 18.54
N HIS A 519 9.76 -3.46 18.52
CA HIS A 519 10.59 -2.30 18.21
C HIS A 519 11.64 -2.63 17.13
N GLY A 520 12.00 -1.62 16.34
CA GLY A 520 13.05 -1.73 15.34
C GLY A 520 14.40 -2.00 16.01
N THR A 521 15.13 -3.01 15.54
CA THR A 521 16.40 -3.40 16.16
C THR A 521 17.51 -2.35 16.01
N ARG A 522 17.45 -1.53 14.96
CA ARG A 522 18.47 -0.52 14.66
C ARG A 522 18.17 0.85 15.23
N ASP A 523 16.89 1.24 15.29
CA ASP A 523 16.47 2.61 15.61
C ASP A 523 15.52 2.70 16.81
N GLY A 524 15.16 1.57 17.42
CA GLY A 524 14.28 1.53 18.59
C GLY A 524 12.85 2.02 18.32
N VAL A 525 12.47 2.27 17.07
CA VAL A 525 11.14 2.79 16.75
C VAL A 525 10.08 1.70 16.95
N ALA A 526 8.99 2.04 17.64
CA ALA A 526 7.85 1.13 17.82
C ALA A 526 7.27 0.72 16.46
N LEU A 527 7.18 -0.60 16.23
CA LEU A 527 6.79 -1.16 14.94
C LEU A 527 5.29 -1.34 14.78
N ARG A 528 4.50 -1.31 15.87
CA ARG A 528 3.05 -1.59 15.87
C ARG A 528 2.34 -0.92 14.69
N GLN A 529 2.41 0.40 14.60
CA GLN A 529 1.70 1.17 13.56
C GLN A 529 2.08 0.78 12.13
N PHE A 530 3.32 0.32 11.92
CA PHE A 530 3.81 -0.07 10.61
C PHE A 530 3.43 -1.50 10.23
N VAL A 531 3.18 -2.37 11.21
CA VAL A 531 2.90 -3.80 10.99
C VAL A 531 1.41 -4.11 10.87
N LEU A 532 0.54 -3.26 11.41
CA LEU A 532 -0.91 -3.48 11.34
C LEU A 532 -1.40 -3.68 9.89
N PRO A 533 -0.97 -2.90 8.87
CA PRO A 533 -1.41 -3.15 7.49
C PRO A 533 -0.97 -4.51 6.92
N PHE A 534 0.17 -5.04 7.37
CA PHE A 534 0.59 -6.40 7.00
C PHE A 534 -0.30 -7.44 7.65
N LEU A 535 -0.61 -7.26 8.93
CA LEU A 535 -1.52 -8.13 9.65
C LEU A 535 -2.92 -8.13 9.02
N GLU A 536 -3.46 -6.96 8.65
CA GLU A 536 -4.74 -6.86 7.92
C GLU A 536 -4.72 -7.65 6.62
N ALA A 537 -3.65 -7.51 5.82
CA ALA A 537 -3.49 -8.29 4.59
C ALA A 537 -3.45 -9.80 4.88
N MET A 538 -2.76 -10.23 5.94
CA MET A 538 -2.64 -11.64 6.32
C MET A 538 -3.96 -12.24 6.81
N VAL A 539 -4.77 -11.47 7.55
CA VAL A 539 -6.11 -11.88 8.00
C VAL A 539 -7.06 -11.92 6.80
N ALA A 540 -7.10 -10.89 5.96
CA ALA A 540 -7.95 -10.87 4.77
C ALA A 540 -7.63 -12.03 3.81
N SER A 541 -6.36 -12.38 3.64
CA SER A 541 -5.90 -13.47 2.78
C SER A 541 -6.08 -14.88 3.36
N ARG A 542 -6.52 -15.02 4.61
CA ARG A 542 -6.91 -16.32 5.20
C ARG A 542 -8.40 -16.62 5.05
N ALA A 543 -9.17 -15.66 4.57
CA ALA A 543 -10.59 -15.81 4.33
C ALA A 543 -10.90 -16.95 3.33
N TRP A 544 -12.13 -17.45 3.41
CA TRP A 544 -12.71 -18.42 2.47
C TRP A 544 -12.73 -17.87 1.05
N ASP A 545 -13.16 -16.61 0.89
CA ASP A 545 -12.99 -15.84 -0.33
C ASP A 545 -12.61 -14.39 0.02
N VAL A 546 -11.92 -13.71 -0.89
CA VAL A 546 -11.43 -12.34 -0.69
C VAL A 546 -11.67 -11.45 -1.89
N VAL A 547 -12.30 -10.31 -1.64
CA VAL A 547 -12.48 -9.25 -2.63
C VAL A 547 -11.64 -8.02 -2.29
N GLY A 548 -11.37 -7.19 -3.29
CA GLY A 548 -10.55 -6.00 -3.09
C GLY A 548 -10.93 -4.88 -4.02
N THR A 549 -10.41 -3.70 -3.69
CA THR A 549 -10.62 -2.46 -4.44
C THR A 549 -9.88 -2.51 -5.78
N GLU A 550 -10.57 -2.14 -6.87
CA GLU A 550 -9.98 -2.12 -8.20
C GLU A 550 -8.82 -1.13 -8.31
N GLY A 551 -7.75 -1.54 -8.99
CA GLY A 551 -6.54 -0.72 -9.18
C GLY A 551 -5.60 -0.63 -7.97
N SER A 552 -6.02 -1.06 -6.79
CA SER A 552 -5.18 -1.05 -5.57
C SER A 552 -4.12 -2.16 -5.62
N THR A 553 -2.83 -1.79 -5.54
CA THR A 553 -1.72 -2.75 -5.46
C THR A 553 -1.78 -3.62 -4.21
N PHE A 554 -2.31 -3.09 -3.09
CA PHE A 554 -2.61 -3.86 -1.87
C PHE A 554 -3.64 -4.95 -2.18
N SER A 555 -4.78 -4.56 -2.77
CA SER A 555 -5.86 -5.51 -3.11
C SER A 555 -5.39 -6.61 -4.06
N SER A 556 -4.64 -6.26 -5.09
CA SER A 556 -4.04 -7.24 -6.00
C SER A 556 -3.10 -8.18 -5.25
N PHE A 557 -2.23 -7.67 -4.38
CA PHE A 557 -1.32 -8.53 -3.62
C PHE A 557 -2.05 -9.53 -2.70
N VAL A 558 -3.06 -9.04 -1.96
CA VAL A 558 -3.91 -9.87 -1.09
C VAL A 558 -4.57 -11.01 -1.87
N LYS A 559 -5.19 -10.70 -3.02
CA LYS A 559 -5.93 -11.68 -3.83
C LYS A 559 -5.03 -12.61 -4.63
N ASP A 560 -4.02 -12.05 -5.28
CA ASP A 560 -3.25 -12.75 -6.32
C ASP A 560 -2.09 -13.56 -5.75
N VAL A 561 -1.54 -13.15 -4.61
CA VAL A 561 -0.34 -13.75 -4.04
C VAL A 561 -0.63 -14.33 -2.66
N LEU A 562 -1.05 -13.51 -1.69
CA LEU A 562 -1.20 -13.97 -0.30
C LEU A 562 -2.29 -15.02 -0.17
N TRP A 563 -3.50 -14.74 -0.66
CA TRP A 563 -4.62 -15.68 -0.59
C TRP A 563 -4.31 -16.97 -1.35
N ARG A 564 -3.79 -16.87 -2.58
CA ARG A 564 -3.36 -18.05 -3.34
C ARG A 564 -2.33 -18.88 -2.57
N THR A 565 -1.30 -18.25 -2.01
CA THR A 565 -0.21 -18.96 -1.34
C THR A 565 -0.67 -19.60 -0.04
N TYR A 566 -1.48 -18.91 0.77
CA TYR A 566 -2.01 -19.45 2.03
C TYR A 566 -2.99 -20.61 1.84
N HIS A 567 -3.63 -20.68 0.66
CA HIS A 567 -4.47 -21.81 0.26
C HIS A 567 -3.72 -22.87 -0.57
N GLY A 568 -2.40 -22.72 -0.76
CA GLY A 568 -1.57 -23.69 -1.49
C GLY A 568 -1.79 -23.70 -3.01
N TRP A 569 -2.30 -22.62 -3.58
CA TRP A 569 -2.62 -22.49 -5.00
C TRP A 569 -1.55 -21.70 -5.78
N GLU A 570 -1.59 -21.83 -7.11
CA GLU A 570 -0.77 -21.01 -8.00
C GLU A 570 -1.19 -19.54 -7.92
N ILE A 571 -0.18 -18.66 -7.86
CA ILE A 571 -0.37 -17.21 -7.80
C ILE A 571 -0.87 -16.66 -9.15
N VAL A 572 -1.57 -15.53 -9.10
CA VAL A 572 -1.97 -14.81 -10.31
C VAL A 572 -0.89 -13.77 -10.65
N GLN A 573 -0.25 -13.92 -11.81
CA GLN A 573 0.74 -12.94 -12.24
C GLN A 573 0.07 -11.81 -13.04
N ARG A 574 0.21 -10.56 -12.56
CA ARG A 574 -0.15 -9.35 -13.32
C ARG A 574 1.10 -8.71 -13.93
N GLY A 575 1.03 -8.27 -15.18
CA GLY A 575 2.13 -7.60 -15.89
C GLY A 575 2.63 -8.37 -17.09
#